data_AF-A0A8I1SPC2-F1
#
_entry.id   AF-A0A8I1SPC2-F1
#
_cell.length_a   1.000
_cell.length_b   1.000
_cell.length_c   1.000
_cell.angle_alpha   90.00
_cell.angle_beta   90.00
_cell.angle_gamma   90.00
#
_symmetry.space_group_name_H-M   'P 1'
#
loop_
_entity.id
_entity.type
_entity.pdbx_description
1 polymer ?
#
loop_
_entity_poly.entity_id
_entity_poly.type
_entity_poly.pdbx_seq_one_letter_code
_entity_poly.pdbx_strand_id
1 'polypeptide(L)'
;MVRDIPISIRAFSLVEVAIAVGILAFVIISVVGLLGVGLKSNQVSVEETRAAAMLTMLEADLRNTHSSLNGGKSSLFGLPLPYRSAPGGVTFDPAILAGSFFTTGVNDMEMPVSLAAGRPRFQASVSYLEAPGASGVKPMVARLVVNWPATNTSSAADVSNPAKVRGSVEALVSFPAP
;
A
#
# COMPACT_ATOMS: atom_id res chain seq x y z
N MET A 1 43.80 -41.79 -54.01
CA MET A 1 42.64 -42.59 -53.54
C MET A 1 41.86 -41.74 -52.55
N VAL A 2 40.86 -41.00 -53.03
CA VAL A 2 39.97 -40.17 -52.20
C VAL A 2 38.66 -40.94 -52.07
N ARG A 3 38.22 -41.21 -50.83
CA ARG A 3 36.93 -41.86 -50.54
C ARG A 3 35.89 -40.77 -50.38
N ASP A 4 34.98 -40.67 -51.35
CA ASP A 4 33.78 -39.87 -51.23
C ASP A 4 32.83 -40.55 -50.23
N ILE A 5 32.62 -39.90 -49.08
CA ILE A 5 31.67 -40.35 -48.07
C ILE A 5 30.31 -39.77 -48.45
N PRO A 6 29.29 -40.59 -48.78
CA PRO A 6 27.98 -40.07 -49.12
C PRO A 6 27.29 -39.54 -47.86
N ILE A 7 26.98 -38.24 -47.85
CA ILE A 7 26.19 -37.60 -46.80
C ILE A 7 24.72 -37.95 -47.07
N SER A 8 24.14 -38.87 -46.29
CA SER A 8 22.72 -39.20 -46.36
C SER A 8 21.89 -38.06 -45.76
N ILE A 9 21.34 -37.19 -46.60
CA ILE A 9 20.39 -36.15 -46.17
C ILE A 9 19.03 -36.82 -45.93
N ARG A 10 18.72 -37.15 -44.66
CA ARG A 10 17.38 -37.59 -44.26
C ARG A 10 16.52 -36.35 -44.02
N ALA A 11 15.45 -36.20 -44.78
CA ALA A 11 14.42 -35.18 -44.51
C ALA A 11 13.49 -35.66 -43.39
N PHE A 12 13.02 -34.72 -42.55
CA PHE A 12 12.02 -35.01 -41.52
C PHE A 12 10.69 -35.42 -42.15
N SER A 13 9.97 -36.33 -41.51
CA SER A 13 8.61 -36.70 -41.92
C SER A 13 7.65 -35.53 -41.74
N LEU A 14 6.67 -35.40 -42.64
CA LEU A 14 5.61 -34.39 -42.54
C LEU A 14 4.91 -34.43 -41.17
N VAL A 15 4.71 -35.63 -40.62
CA VAL A 15 4.08 -35.82 -39.30
C VAL A 15 4.95 -35.24 -38.18
N GLU A 16 6.27 -35.43 -38.24
CA GLU A 16 7.20 -34.89 -37.24
C GLU A 16 7.20 -33.36 -37.26
N VAL A 17 7.23 -32.77 -38.46
CA VAL A 17 7.19 -31.31 -38.63
C VAL A 17 5.84 -30.75 -38.15
N ALA A 18 4.73 -31.41 -38.46
CA ALA A 18 3.40 -30.97 -38.02
C ALA A 18 3.27 -31.00 -36.48
N ILE A 19 3.77 -32.05 -35.83
CA ILE A 19 3.79 -32.14 -34.37
C ILE A 19 4.70 -31.06 -33.77
N ALA A 20 5.89 -30.84 -34.35
CA ALA A 20 6.82 -29.82 -33.89
C ALA A 20 6.20 -28.40 -33.97
N VAL A 21 5.51 -28.08 -35.07
CA VAL A 21 4.80 -26.81 -35.23
C VAL A 21 3.64 -26.68 -34.23
N GLY A 22 2.89 -27.76 -33.99
CA GLY A 22 1.80 -27.76 -33.00
C GLY A 22 2.30 -27.49 -31.57
N ILE A 23 3.39 -28.14 -31.16
CA ILE A 23 4.03 -27.91 -29.86
C ILE A 23 4.55 -26.47 -29.77
N LEU A 24 5.23 -25.99 -30.81
CA LEU A 24 5.77 -24.63 -30.84
C LEU A 24 4.66 -23.58 -30.72
N ALA A 25 3.55 -23.75 -31.44
CA ALA A 25 2.39 -22.87 -31.35
C ALA A 25 1.81 -22.86 -29.93
N PHE A 26 1.65 -24.03 -29.30
CA PHE A 26 1.18 -24.13 -27.92
C PHE A 26 2.11 -23.42 -26.92
N VAL A 27 3.42 -23.57 -27.06
CA VAL A 27 4.41 -22.91 -26.20
C VAL A 27 4.35 -21.39 -26.35
N ILE A 28 4.29 -20.86 -27.58
CA ILE A 28 4.20 -19.41 -27.82
C ILE A 28 2.94 -18.83 -27.17
N ILE A 29 1.79 -19.50 -27.36
CA ILE A 29 0.53 -19.07 -26.74
C ILE A 29 0.64 -19.07 -25.21
N SER A 30 1.27 -20.11 -24.64
CA SER A 30 1.46 -20.23 -23.19
C SER A 30 2.34 -19.10 -22.64
N VAL A 31 3.45 -18.78 -23.31
CA VAL A 31 4.35 -17.69 -22.89
C VAL A 31 3.65 -16.33 -22.95
N VAL A 32 2.89 -16.06 -24.03
CA VAL A 32 2.12 -14.81 -24.16
C VAL A 32 1.04 -14.71 -23.07
N GLY A 33 0.38 -15.81 -22.73
CA GLY A 33 -0.57 -15.86 -21.62
C GLY A 33 0.09 -15.55 -20.27
N LEU A 34 1.27 -16.12 -20.01
CA LEU A 34 2.03 -15.87 -18.77
C LEU A 34 2.55 -14.43 -18.68
N LEU A 35 2.84 -13.77 -19.79
CA LEU A 35 3.28 -12.38 -19.80
C LEU A 35 2.23 -11.45 -19.15
N GLY A 36 0.95 -11.64 -19.47
CA GLY A 36 -0.14 -10.85 -18.87
C GLY A 36 -0.23 -11.03 -17.36
N VAL A 37 -0.05 -12.27 -16.88
CA VAL A 37 -0.04 -12.58 -15.44
C VAL A 37 1.17 -11.94 -14.76
N GLY A 38 2.35 -12.04 -15.36
CA GLY A 38 3.59 -11.43 -14.84
C GLY A 38 3.49 -9.91 -14.72
N LEU A 39 2.94 -9.23 -15.73
CA LEU A 39 2.74 -7.78 -15.71
C LEU A 39 1.79 -7.34 -14.60
N LYS A 40 0.66 -8.03 -14.44
CA LYS A 40 -0.30 -7.73 -13.36
C LYS A 40 0.30 -7.96 -11.98
N SER A 41 1.03 -9.06 -11.81
CA SER A 41 1.74 -9.35 -10.56
C SER A 41 2.76 -8.27 -10.22
N ASN A 42 3.55 -7.84 -11.21
CA ASN A 42 4.54 -6.78 -11.03
C ASN A 42 3.87 -5.46 -10.62
N GLN A 43 2.78 -5.07 -11.27
CA GLN A 43 2.03 -3.87 -10.90
C GLN A 43 1.51 -3.91 -9.46
N VAL A 44 0.99 -5.05 -9.00
CA VAL A 44 0.55 -5.22 -7.61
C VAL A 44 1.72 -5.08 -6.64
N SER A 45 2.85 -5.75 -6.91
CA SER A 45 4.04 -5.65 -6.06
C SER A 45 4.61 -4.23 -5.98
N VAL A 46 4.56 -3.46 -7.09
CA VAL A 46 4.96 -2.05 -7.10
C VAL A 46 4.02 -1.20 -6.25
N GLU A 47 2.71 -1.42 -6.34
CA GLU A 47 1.72 -0.69 -5.53
C GLU A 47 1.87 -1.02 -4.03
N GLU A 48 2.06 -2.29 -3.67
CA GLU A 48 2.31 -2.72 -2.29
C GLU A 48 3.59 -2.12 -1.72
N THR A 49 4.68 -2.13 -2.49
CA THR A 49 5.97 -1.57 -2.05
C THR A 49 5.86 -0.07 -1.79
N ARG A 50 5.17 0.67 -2.68
CA ARG A 50 4.91 2.11 -2.48
C ARG A 50 4.01 2.37 -1.28
N ALA A 51 2.94 1.60 -1.11
CA ALA A 51 2.05 1.75 0.04
C ALA A 51 2.78 1.46 1.36
N ALA A 52 3.67 0.47 1.40
CA ALA A 52 4.51 0.19 2.55
C ALA A 52 5.48 1.34 2.86
N ALA A 53 6.10 1.95 1.84
CA ALA A 53 6.92 3.15 2.02
C ALA A 53 6.11 4.34 2.57
N MET A 54 4.89 4.55 2.06
CA MET A 54 3.99 5.57 2.60
C MET A 54 3.60 5.30 4.05
N LEU A 55 3.38 4.04 4.41
CA LEU A 55 3.04 3.64 5.78
C LEU A 55 4.18 3.92 6.76
N THR A 56 5.43 3.63 6.37
CA THR A 56 6.60 3.95 7.22
C THR A 56 6.82 5.46 7.33
N MET A 57 6.61 6.22 6.26
CA MET A 57 6.62 7.68 6.31
C MET A 57 5.51 8.25 7.20
N LEU A 58 4.30 7.68 7.13
CA LEU A 58 3.18 8.07 7.99
C LEU A 58 3.50 7.80 9.46
N GLU A 59 4.02 6.64 9.79
CA GLU A 59 4.45 6.34 11.15
C GLU A 59 5.53 7.32 11.63
N ALA A 60 6.55 7.57 10.79
CA ALA A 60 7.62 8.50 11.13
C ALA A 60 7.11 9.93 11.32
N ASP A 61 6.20 10.42 10.47
CA ASP A 61 5.60 11.75 10.60
C ASP A 61 4.81 11.87 11.91
N LEU A 62 4.01 10.86 12.26
CA LEU A 62 3.23 10.86 13.50
C LEU A 62 4.11 10.79 14.76
N ARG A 63 5.25 10.09 14.70
CA ARG A 63 6.19 9.99 15.84
C ARG A 63 7.09 11.22 15.98
N ASN A 64 7.49 11.84 14.88
CA ASN A 64 8.44 12.95 14.89
C ASN A 64 7.77 14.33 14.95
N THR A 65 6.47 14.44 14.63
CA THR A 65 5.78 15.72 14.73
C THR A 65 5.48 16.04 16.18
N HIS A 66 6.05 17.15 16.66
CA HIS A 66 5.75 17.65 18.00
C HIS A 66 4.32 18.22 18.05
N SER A 67 3.57 17.85 19.09
CA SER A 67 2.18 18.25 19.34
C SER A 67 1.90 19.76 19.44
N SER A 68 2.93 20.58 19.65
CA SER A 68 2.82 22.04 19.64
C SER A 68 2.86 22.65 18.24
N LEU A 69 3.32 21.88 17.26
CA LEU A 69 3.42 22.30 15.87
C LEU A 69 2.13 21.99 15.11
N ASN A 70 1.87 22.77 14.06
CA ASN A 70 0.77 22.55 13.11
C ASN A 70 -0.62 22.34 13.75
N GLY A 71 -0.87 22.94 14.92
CA GLY A 71 -2.14 22.86 15.63
C GLY A 71 -2.51 21.44 16.09
N GLY A 72 -1.53 20.62 16.47
CA GLY A 72 -1.77 19.23 16.89
C GLY A 72 -2.03 18.29 15.72
N LYS A 73 -1.49 18.60 14.55
CA LYS A 73 -1.56 17.75 13.35
C LYS A 73 -0.17 17.36 12.89
N SER A 74 -0.06 16.22 12.24
CA SER A 74 1.16 15.73 11.62
C SER A 74 1.61 16.72 10.54
N SER A 75 2.92 16.89 10.41
CA SER A 75 3.49 17.95 9.56
C SER A 75 3.42 17.59 8.07
N LEU A 76 3.63 16.32 7.73
CA LEU A 76 3.59 15.84 6.37
C LEU A 76 2.17 15.50 5.96
N PHE A 77 1.44 14.68 6.72
CA PHE A 77 0.12 14.19 6.29
C PHE A 77 -1.07 15.06 6.74
N GLY A 78 -0.86 16.02 7.65
CA GLY A 78 -1.93 16.86 8.19
C GLY A 78 -2.95 16.10 9.03
N LEU A 79 -2.61 14.90 9.52
CA LEU A 79 -3.50 14.05 10.30
C LEU A 79 -3.45 14.44 11.79
N PRO A 80 -4.57 14.45 12.51
CA PRO A 80 -4.57 14.82 13.94
C PRO A 80 -3.66 13.91 14.76
N LEU A 81 -2.81 14.52 15.60
CA LEU A 81 -1.95 13.86 16.56
C LEU A 81 -2.74 13.60 17.85
N PRO A 82 -2.42 12.53 18.58
CA PRO A 82 -3.12 12.19 19.82
C PRO A 82 -2.84 13.10 21.01
N TYR A 83 -1.81 13.94 20.88
CA TYR A 83 -1.42 14.90 21.89
C TYR A 83 -1.52 16.31 21.33
N ARG A 84 -1.83 17.25 22.20
CA ARG A 84 -1.82 18.69 21.92
C ARG A 84 -0.98 19.44 22.95
N SER A 85 -0.46 20.58 22.55
CA SER A 85 0.11 21.54 23.50
C SER A 85 -1.00 22.18 24.34
N ALA A 86 -0.78 22.25 25.66
CA ALA A 86 -1.64 22.96 26.59
C ALA A 86 -0.80 23.82 27.54
N PRO A 87 -1.39 24.85 28.19
CA PRO A 87 -0.71 25.58 29.26
C PRO A 87 -0.29 24.59 30.36
N GLY A 88 1.02 24.37 30.52
CA GLY A 88 1.58 23.41 31.49
C GLY A 88 2.18 22.13 30.89
N GLY A 89 2.14 21.93 29.57
CA GLY A 89 2.86 20.82 28.91
C GLY A 89 2.11 20.17 27.73
N VAL A 90 2.50 18.95 27.40
CA VAL A 90 1.81 18.12 26.40
C VAL A 90 0.71 17.33 27.11
N THR A 91 -0.51 17.44 26.60
CA THR A 91 -1.68 16.70 27.13
C THR A 91 -2.36 15.93 26.02
N PHE A 92 -3.17 14.94 26.37
CA PHE A 92 -4.01 14.26 25.39
C PHE A 92 -4.99 15.23 24.74
N ASP A 93 -5.26 15.03 23.46
CA ASP A 93 -6.32 15.77 22.78
C ASP A 93 -7.68 15.15 23.12
N PRO A 94 -8.56 15.84 23.89
CA PRO A 94 -9.87 15.31 24.26
C PRO A 94 -10.81 15.13 23.06
N ALA A 95 -10.49 15.69 21.88
CA ALA A 95 -11.25 15.48 20.66
C ALA A 95 -11.01 14.08 20.04
N ILE A 96 -9.92 13.40 20.43
CA ILE A 96 -9.57 12.08 19.91
C ILE A 96 -10.01 11.02 20.91
N LEU A 97 -10.96 10.19 20.47
CA LEU A 97 -11.55 9.12 21.26
C LEU A 97 -11.19 7.76 20.64
N ALA A 98 -11.38 6.69 21.42
CA ALA A 98 -11.33 5.35 20.88
C ALA A 98 -12.38 5.21 19.75
N GLY A 99 -11.94 4.73 18.59
CA GLY A 99 -12.71 4.66 17.36
C GLY A 99 -12.61 5.87 16.44
N SER A 100 -11.93 6.96 16.85
CA SER A 100 -11.70 8.11 15.96
C SER A 100 -10.88 7.72 14.73
N PHE A 101 -11.36 8.11 13.55
CA PHE A 101 -10.75 7.81 12.26
C PHE A 101 -10.48 9.09 11.49
N PHE A 102 -9.25 9.23 11.00
CA PHE A 102 -8.82 10.35 10.19
C PHE A 102 -8.11 9.85 8.94
N THR A 103 -8.29 10.56 7.85
CA THR A 103 -7.78 10.12 6.56
C THR A 103 -7.39 11.29 5.68
N THR A 104 -6.44 11.05 4.80
CA THR A 104 -5.96 12.01 3.82
C THR A 104 -5.65 11.29 2.50
N GLY A 105 -5.74 12.03 1.41
CA GLY A 105 -5.34 11.53 0.09
C GLY A 105 -3.83 11.59 -0.08
N VAL A 106 -3.27 10.67 -0.86
CA VAL A 106 -1.86 10.70 -1.23
C VAL A 106 -1.72 10.52 -2.74
N ASN A 107 -0.97 11.42 -3.37
CA ASN A 107 -0.73 11.39 -4.82
C ASN A 107 0.46 10.47 -5.20
N ASP A 108 0.77 10.35 -6.49
CA ASP A 108 1.88 9.53 -6.98
C ASP A 108 3.28 10.06 -6.57
N MET A 109 3.37 11.30 -6.10
CA MET A 109 4.59 11.90 -5.53
C MET A 109 4.68 11.70 -4.01
N GLU A 110 3.82 10.85 -3.45
CA GLU A 110 3.76 10.53 -2.02
C GLU A 110 3.44 11.74 -1.12
N MET A 111 2.84 12.77 -1.72
CA MET A 111 2.46 14.00 -1.03
C MET A 111 0.98 13.98 -0.64
N PRO A 112 0.63 14.56 0.52
CA PRO A 112 -0.75 14.70 0.94
C PRO A 112 -1.54 15.54 -0.07
N VAL A 113 -2.75 15.11 -0.38
CA VAL A 113 -3.71 15.86 -1.18
C VAL A 113 -5.10 15.72 -0.59
N SER A 114 -5.97 16.68 -0.87
CA SER A 114 -7.36 16.58 -0.42
C SER A 114 -8.04 15.36 -1.04
N LEU A 115 -8.56 14.49 -0.18
CA LEU A 115 -9.31 13.30 -0.56
C LEU A 115 -10.55 13.66 -1.41
N ALA A 116 -11.12 14.85 -1.19
CA ALA A 116 -12.28 15.36 -1.92
C ALA A 116 -11.94 15.98 -3.29
N ALA A 117 -10.70 16.42 -3.52
CA ALA A 117 -10.39 17.30 -4.65
C ALA A 117 -9.93 16.57 -5.92
N GLY A 118 -9.57 15.28 -5.88
CA GLY A 118 -8.88 14.71 -7.04
C GLY A 118 -8.74 13.19 -7.14
N ARG A 119 -9.57 12.39 -6.46
CA ARG A 119 -9.47 10.90 -6.47
C ARG A 119 -8.01 10.42 -6.39
N PRO A 120 -7.32 10.71 -5.28
CA PRO A 120 -5.92 10.33 -5.11
C PRO A 120 -5.72 8.84 -5.32
N ARG A 121 -4.53 8.43 -5.76
CA ARG A 121 -4.26 7.01 -6.02
C ARG A 121 -4.22 6.21 -4.72
N PHE A 122 -3.64 6.81 -3.67
CA PHE A 122 -3.52 6.21 -2.36
C PHE A 122 -4.29 7.03 -1.33
N GLN A 123 -4.65 6.38 -0.24
CA GLN A 123 -5.29 7.01 0.90
C GLN A 123 -4.56 6.54 2.16
N ALA A 124 -4.08 7.50 2.94
CA ALA A 124 -3.41 7.26 4.21
C ALA A 124 -4.37 7.57 5.35
N SER A 125 -4.50 6.66 6.29
CA SER A 125 -5.50 6.75 7.36
C SER A 125 -4.95 6.30 8.70
N VAL A 126 -5.44 6.93 9.76
CA VAL A 126 -5.16 6.59 11.15
C VAL A 126 -6.48 6.33 11.88
N SER A 127 -6.53 5.23 12.62
CA SER A 127 -7.63 4.88 13.51
C SER A 127 -7.09 4.70 14.93
N TYR A 128 -7.61 5.46 15.87
CA TYR A 128 -7.21 5.36 17.28
C TYR A 128 -8.06 4.27 17.94
N LEU A 129 -7.46 3.17 18.34
CA LEU A 129 -8.16 2.00 18.89
C LEU A 129 -8.40 2.14 20.39
N GLU A 130 -7.42 2.73 21.08
CA GLU A 130 -7.49 2.98 22.52
C GLU A 130 -7.22 4.46 22.76
N ALA A 131 -8.02 5.09 23.62
CA ALA A 131 -7.77 6.43 24.13
C ALA A 131 -7.56 6.35 25.65
N PRO A 132 -6.66 7.16 26.23
CA PRO A 132 -6.45 7.17 27.67
C PRO A 132 -7.69 7.71 28.37
N GLY A 133 -8.20 6.93 29.33
CA GLY A 133 -9.28 7.36 30.20
C GLY A 133 -8.83 8.45 31.17
N ALA A 134 -9.79 9.19 31.73
CA ALA A 134 -9.60 10.37 32.58
C ALA A 134 -8.71 10.18 33.83
N SER A 135 -8.29 8.96 34.19
CA SER A 135 -7.44 8.69 35.36
C SER A 135 -6.21 7.81 35.10
N GLY A 136 -5.84 7.56 33.83
CA GLY A 136 -4.78 6.60 33.52
C GLY A 136 -3.84 7.10 32.43
N VAL A 137 -2.56 7.20 32.78
CA VAL A 137 -1.41 7.32 31.88
C VAL A 137 -1.28 6.00 31.11
N LYS A 138 -2.20 5.73 30.18
CA LYS A 138 -2.16 4.55 29.30
C LYS A 138 -1.57 4.93 27.96
N PRO A 139 -0.73 4.07 27.35
CA PRO A 139 -0.28 4.27 25.99
C PRO A 139 -1.48 4.24 25.06
N MET A 140 -1.42 5.04 24.00
CA MET A 140 -2.49 5.11 23.02
C MET A 140 -2.12 4.25 21.82
N VAL A 141 -3.04 3.39 21.37
CA VAL A 141 -2.81 2.48 20.24
C VAL A 141 -3.52 3.01 19.01
N ALA A 142 -2.81 3.12 17.90
CA ALA A 142 -3.38 3.48 16.61
C ALA A 142 -3.11 2.40 15.56
N ARG A 143 -4.09 2.15 14.71
CA ARG A 143 -3.93 1.39 13.47
C ARG A 143 -3.78 2.37 12.32
N LEU A 144 -2.64 2.28 11.65
CA LEU A 144 -2.29 3.00 10.44
C LEU A 144 -2.62 2.12 9.23
N VAL A 145 -3.23 2.70 8.21
CA VAL A 145 -3.61 1.99 6.98
C VAL A 145 -3.30 2.86 5.78
N VAL A 146 -2.63 2.29 4.78
CA VAL A 146 -2.50 2.87 3.44
C VAL A 146 -3.19 1.95 2.45
N ASN A 147 -4.18 2.48 1.74
CA ASN A 147 -4.98 1.70 0.78
C ASN A 147 -4.95 2.27 -0.64
N TRP A 148 -5.13 1.39 -1.62
CA TRP A 148 -5.27 1.75 -3.03
C TRP A 148 -6.35 0.91 -3.72
N PRO A 149 -7.15 1.49 -4.64
CA PRO A 149 -7.29 2.92 -4.85
C PRO A 149 -7.83 3.64 -3.61
N ALA A 150 -7.72 4.97 -3.55
CA ALA A 150 -8.41 5.74 -2.52
C ALA A 150 -9.92 5.58 -2.65
N THR A 151 -10.60 5.44 -1.52
CA THR A 151 -12.05 5.18 -1.46
C THR A 151 -12.87 6.43 -1.10
N ASN A 152 -12.19 7.52 -0.72
CA ASN A 152 -12.81 8.77 -0.26
C ASN A 152 -13.82 8.57 0.88
N THR A 153 -13.60 7.55 1.70
CA THR A 153 -14.46 7.18 2.82
C THR A 153 -14.01 7.83 4.12
N SER A 154 -14.96 8.07 5.03
CA SER A 154 -14.73 8.40 6.44
C SER A 154 -14.88 7.18 7.36
N SER A 155 -15.01 5.97 6.80
CA SER A 155 -15.16 4.72 7.56
C SER A 155 -13.86 3.91 7.60
N ALA A 156 -13.40 3.56 8.79
CA ALA A 156 -12.22 2.72 8.99
C ALA A 156 -12.36 1.28 8.43
N ALA A 157 -13.59 0.78 8.28
CA ALA A 157 -13.84 -0.54 7.73
C ALA A 157 -13.65 -0.59 6.21
N ASP A 158 -13.84 0.55 5.54
CA ASP A 158 -13.84 0.63 4.08
C ASP A 158 -12.43 0.62 3.50
N VAL A 159 -11.44 1.16 4.22
CA VAL A 159 -10.05 1.27 3.76
C VAL A 159 -9.33 -0.08 3.66
N SER A 160 -9.84 -1.12 4.31
CA SER A 160 -9.32 -2.49 4.21
C SER A 160 -10.33 -3.48 3.61
N ASN A 161 -11.44 -2.99 3.06
CA ASN A 161 -12.47 -3.85 2.49
C ASN A 161 -12.07 -4.31 1.08
N PRO A 162 -11.88 -5.61 0.82
CA PRO A 162 -11.45 -6.11 -0.49
C PRO A 162 -12.47 -5.87 -1.61
N ALA A 163 -13.73 -5.54 -1.28
CA ALA A 163 -14.73 -5.13 -2.27
C ALA A 163 -14.56 -3.67 -2.72
N LYS A 164 -13.83 -2.85 -1.96
CA LYS A 164 -13.63 -1.41 -2.22
C LYS A 164 -12.20 -1.05 -2.61
N VAL A 165 -11.21 -1.81 -2.13
CA VAL A 165 -9.79 -1.58 -2.40
C VAL A 165 -9.16 -2.76 -3.14
N ARG A 166 -8.14 -2.48 -3.95
CA ARG A 166 -7.32 -3.51 -4.60
C ARG A 166 -6.30 -4.10 -3.63
N GLY A 167 -5.83 -3.30 -2.70
CA GLY A 167 -4.95 -3.71 -1.61
C GLY A 167 -4.84 -2.64 -0.53
N SER A 168 -4.32 -3.06 0.61
CA SER A 168 -4.01 -2.20 1.74
C SER A 168 -2.84 -2.76 2.53
N VAL A 169 -1.97 -1.88 3.03
CA VAL A 169 -0.94 -2.23 4.01
C VAL A 169 -1.31 -1.56 5.33
N GLU A 170 -1.15 -2.29 6.43
CA GLU A 170 -1.51 -1.81 7.76
C GLU A 170 -0.40 -2.03 8.77
N ALA A 171 -0.32 -1.14 9.76
CA ALA A 171 0.57 -1.26 10.91
C ALA A 171 -0.18 -0.84 12.18
N LEU A 172 0.11 -1.54 13.27
CA LEU A 172 -0.32 -1.18 14.62
C LEU A 172 0.84 -0.48 15.33
N VAL A 173 0.59 0.73 15.79
CA VAL A 173 1.58 1.56 16.46
C VAL A 173 1.06 1.97 17.84
N SER A 174 1.93 1.90 18.84
CA SER A 174 1.67 2.44 20.17
C SER A 174 2.43 3.75 20.38
N PHE A 175 1.72 4.74 20.91
CA PHE A 175 2.29 6.00 21.37
C PHE A 175 2.42 5.98 22.89
N PRO A 176 3.59 6.30 23.45
CA PRO A 176 3.77 6.38 24.89
C PRO A 176 2.94 7.53 25.46
N ALA A 177 2.46 7.40 26.69
CA ALA A 177 1.83 8.54 27.35
C ALA A 177 2.84 9.69 27.52
N PRO A 178 2.38 10.96 27.48
CA PRO A 178 3.25 12.13 27.46
C PRO A 178 3.91 12.40 28.82
#